data_AF-A0A1C4TLI5-F1
#
_entry.id   AF-A0A1C4TLI5-F1
#
_cell.length_a   1.000
_cell.length_b   1.000
_cell.length_c   1.000
_cell.angle_alpha   90.00
_cell.angle_beta   90.00
_cell.angle_gamma   90.00
#
_symmetry.space_group_name_H-M   'P 1'
#
loop_
_entity.id
_entity.type
_entity.pdbx_description
1 polymer ?
#
loop_
_entity_poly.entity_id
_entity_poly.type
_entity_poly.pdbx_seq_one_letter_code
_entity_poly.pdbx_strand_id
1 'polypeptide(L)'
;MTSHTAVYGTIADAPDPADPGRLLLGPLHRHAVTGFHLDALYTMLFVRPVRAAARLVRFLDREVVDTYVNGTGSVTRLLGAAVRRAQTGNVQTYVSALLAGSLALAIAAVVFANVNAGS
;
A
#
# COMPACT_ATOMS: atom_id res chain seq x y z
N MET A 1 -43.70 8.27 -6.11
CA MET A 1 -43.47 8.15 -4.66
C MET A 1 -44.59 7.31 -4.07
N THR A 2 -44.51 6.00 -4.22
CA THR A 2 -45.44 5.04 -3.60
C THR A 2 -44.81 4.58 -2.29
N SER A 3 -45.17 5.26 -1.19
CA SER A 3 -44.77 4.86 0.15
C SER A 3 -45.48 3.55 0.50
N HIS A 4 -44.74 2.45 0.46
CA HIS A 4 -45.19 1.18 1.03
C HIS A 4 -45.17 1.32 2.55
N THR A 5 -46.35 1.52 3.15
CA THR A 5 -46.54 1.47 4.61
C THR A 5 -46.26 0.03 5.06
N ALA A 6 -45.18 -0.20 5.80
CA ALA A 6 -44.90 -1.49 6.41
C ALA A 6 -46.01 -1.82 7.42
N VAL A 7 -46.92 -2.71 7.03
CA VAL A 7 -48.08 -3.17 7.85
C VAL A 7 -47.63 -3.99 9.05
N TYR A 8 -46.40 -4.51 9.02
CA TYR A 8 -45.75 -5.18 10.14
C TYR A 8 -44.53 -4.35 10.56
N GLY A 9 -44.48 -3.96 11.84
CA GLY A 9 -43.27 -3.37 12.42
C GLY A 9 -42.08 -4.31 12.26
N THR A 10 -40.87 -3.75 12.19
CA THR A 10 -39.60 -4.49 12.20
C THR A 10 -39.65 -5.60 13.24
N ILE A 11 -39.44 -6.87 12.83
CA ILE A 11 -39.52 -8.06 13.70
C ILE A 11 -38.60 -7.94 14.93
N ALA A 12 -37.56 -7.11 14.86
CA ALA A 12 -36.66 -6.84 15.98
C ALA A 12 -37.26 -6.00 17.13
N ASP A 13 -38.39 -5.32 16.93
CA ASP A 13 -39.01 -4.41 17.91
C ASP A 13 -40.30 -4.96 18.54
N ALA A 14 -40.75 -6.16 18.17
CA ALA A 14 -41.90 -6.78 18.81
C ALA A 14 -41.52 -7.20 20.24
N PRO A 15 -42.19 -6.72 21.30
CA PRO A 15 -42.00 -7.24 22.65
C PRO A 15 -42.60 -8.65 22.69
N ASP A 16 -41.78 -9.65 22.34
CA ASP A 16 -42.19 -11.05 22.39
C ASP A 16 -42.13 -11.54 23.84
N PRO A 17 -43.28 -11.80 24.49
CA PRO A 17 -43.33 -12.31 25.86
C PRO A 17 -42.67 -13.69 25.99
N ALA A 18 -42.48 -14.38 24.85
CA ALA A 18 -41.93 -15.72 24.75
C ALA A 18 -40.66 -15.73 23.89
N ASP A 19 -39.74 -14.78 24.10
CA ASP A 19 -38.39 -14.88 23.52
C ASP A 19 -37.81 -16.27 23.87
N PRO A 20 -37.69 -17.19 22.89
CA PRO A 20 -37.27 -18.55 23.14
C PRO A 20 -35.84 -18.59 23.66
N GLY A 21 -35.04 -17.54 23.39
CA GLY A 21 -33.71 -17.36 23.95
C GLY A 21 -33.71 -17.20 25.46
N ARG A 22 -34.76 -16.61 26.06
CA ARG A 22 -34.85 -16.40 27.51
C ARG A 22 -35.30 -17.66 28.25
N LEU A 23 -36.14 -18.49 27.60
CA LEU A 23 -36.60 -19.78 28.11
C LEU A 23 -35.55 -20.89 27.95
N LEU A 24 -34.83 -20.94 26.82
CA LEU A 24 -33.82 -21.96 26.54
C LEU A 24 -32.48 -21.71 27.25
N LEU A 25 -32.08 -20.45 27.42
CA LEU A 25 -30.77 -20.11 28.01
C LEU A 25 -30.85 -19.73 29.49
N GLY A 26 -32.05 -19.53 30.05
CA GLY A 26 -32.25 -19.24 31.47
C GLY A 26 -31.31 -18.13 31.99
N PRO A 27 -30.57 -18.34 33.10
CA PRO A 27 -29.66 -17.31 33.65
C PRO A 27 -28.49 -16.93 32.73
N LEU A 28 -28.16 -17.78 31.74
CA LEU A 28 -27.11 -17.50 30.74
C LEU A 28 -27.58 -16.55 29.63
N HIS A 29 -28.88 -16.28 29.53
CA HIS A 29 -29.42 -15.30 28.58
C HIS A 29 -28.76 -13.92 28.73
N ARG A 30 -28.42 -13.51 29.97
CA ARG A 30 -27.66 -12.26 30.24
C ARG A 30 -26.34 -12.19 29.49
N HIS A 31 -25.61 -13.30 29.39
CA HIS A 31 -24.32 -13.35 28.72
C HIS A 31 -24.47 -13.53 27.21
N ALA A 32 -25.50 -14.25 26.77
CA ALA A 32 -25.87 -14.39 25.37
C ALA A 32 -26.23 -13.04 24.74
N VAL A 33 -27.01 -12.20 25.45
CA VAL A 33 -27.39 -10.85 25.00
C VAL A 33 -26.17 -9.94 24.84
N THR A 34 -25.09 -10.17 25.60
CA THR A 34 -23.81 -9.45 25.44
C THR A 34 -22.83 -10.11 24.45
N GLY A 35 -23.25 -11.10 23.66
CA GLY A 35 -22.38 -11.78 22.68
C GLY A 35 -21.38 -12.78 23.29
N PHE A 36 -21.70 -13.34 24.47
CA PHE A 36 -20.93 -14.36 25.20
C PHE A 36 -19.46 -13.99 25.51
N HIS A 37 -19.07 -12.71 25.49
CA HIS A 37 -17.66 -12.26 25.53
C HIS A 37 -16.78 -12.80 24.38
N LEU A 38 -17.26 -13.77 23.58
CA LEU A 38 -16.58 -14.31 22.41
C LEU A 38 -16.46 -13.26 21.32
N ASP A 39 -17.47 -12.40 21.15
CA ASP A 39 -17.39 -11.27 20.23
C ASP A 39 -16.29 -10.27 20.64
N ALA A 40 -16.16 -10.01 21.94
CA ALA A 40 -15.10 -9.16 22.49
C ALA A 40 -13.71 -9.80 22.32
N LEU A 41 -13.60 -11.11 22.57
CA LEU A 41 -12.36 -11.87 22.40
C LEU A 41 -11.94 -11.94 20.93
N TYR A 42 -12.87 -12.19 20.01
CA TYR A 42 -12.63 -12.20 18.57
C TYR A 42 -12.20 -10.81 18.07
N THR A 43 -12.88 -9.78 18.56
CA THR A 43 -12.54 -8.39 18.24
C THR A 43 -11.13 -8.06 18.71
N MET A 44 -10.72 -8.53 19.89
CA MET A 44 -9.40 -8.29 20.45
C MET A 44 -8.30 -9.10 19.75
N LEU A 45 -8.53 -10.40 19.53
CA LEU A 45 -7.52 -11.33 19.00
C LEU A 45 -7.36 -11.25 17.49
N PHE A 46 -8.40 -10.89 16.74
CA PHE A 46 -8.37 -10.91 15.28
C PHE A 46 -8.64 -9.54 14.69
N VAL A 47 -9.76 -8.89 15.04
CA VAL A 47 -10.18 -7.66 14.36
C VAL A 47 -9.21 -6.49 14.62
N ARG A 48 -8.86 -6.25 15.88
CA ARG A 48 -7.93 -5.18 16.27
C ARG A 48 -6.54 -5.33 15.64
N PRO A 49 -5.86 -6.49 15.72
CA PRO A 49 -4.55 -6.65 15.09
C PRO A 49 -4.61 -6.59 13.57
N VAL A 50 -5.63 -7.18 12.92
CA VAL A 50 -5.78 -7.08 11.45
C VAL A 50 -5.98 -5.63 11.01
N ARG A 51 -6.81 -4.86 11.72
CA ARG A 51 -6.98 -3.42 11.44
C ARG A 51 -5.70 -2.63 11.69
N ALA A 52 -4.92 -2.98 12.72
CA ALA A 52 -3.64 -2.35 12.98
C ALA A 52 -2.62 -2.63 11.87
N ALA A 53 -2.52 -3.89 11.43
CA ALA A 53 -1.67 -4.30 10.32
C ALA A 53 -2.06 -3.59 9.01
N ALA A 54 -3.35 -3.51 8.70
CA ALA A 54 -3.84 -2.79 7.53
C ALA A 54 -3.44 -1.29 7.54
N ARG A 55 -3.49 -0.65 8.72
CA ARG A 55 -3.02 0.74 8.87
C ARG A 55 -1.52 0.87 8.68
N LEU A 56 -0.74 -0.08 9.20
CA LEU A 56 0.72 -0.09 9.05
C LEU A 56 1.13 -0.29 7.59
N VAL A 57 0.50 -1.23 6.89
CA VAL A 57 0.74 -1.47 5.45
C VAL A 57 0.42 -0.21 4.65
N ARG A 58 -0.72 0.44 4.91
CA ARG A 58 -1.07 1.70 4.23
C ARG A 58 -0.10 2.84 4.53
N PHE A 59 0.45 2.89 5.75
CA PHE A 59 1.47 3.89 6.09
C PHE A 59 2.77 3.63 5.33
N LEU A 60 3.26 2.38 5.35
CA LEU A 60 4.47 1.99 4.63
C LEU A 60 4.35 2.19 3.13
N ASP A 61 3.22 1.81 2.53
CA ASP A 61 2.96 2.00 1.11
C ASP A 61 3.06 3.48 0.73
N ARG A 62 2.43 4.37 1.50
CA ARG A 62 2.53 5.81 1.28
C ARG A 62 3.94 6.33 1.44
N GLU A 63 4.62 5.97 2.52
CA GLU A 63 5.96 6.47 2.78
C GLU A 63 6.94 6.02 1.68
N VAL A 64 6.85 4.76 1.26
CA VAL A 64 7.69 4.19 0.19
C VAL A 64 7.36 4.84 -1.15
N VAL A 65 6.08 4.96 -1.51
CA VAL A 65 5.65 5.58 -2.77
C VAL A 65 6.03 7.05 -2.80
N ASP A 66 5.75 7.81 -1.74
CA ASP A 66 6.08 9.23 -1.67
C ASP A 66 7.60 9.44 -1.71
N THR A 67 8.37 8.63 -0.99
CA THR A 67 9.85 8.71 -1.02
C THR A 67 10.39 8.36 -2.40
N TYR A 68 9.86 7.32 -3.03
CA TYR A 68 10.32 6.87 -4.36
C TYR A 68 9.97 7.88 -5.45
N VAL A 69 8.74 8.41 -5.44
CA VAL A 69 8.27 9.40 -6.42
C VAL A 69 9.01 10.72 -6.24
N ASN A 70 9.08 11.25 -5.02
CA ASN A 70 9.80 12.49 -4.74
C ASN A 70 11.31 12.33 -4.99
N GLY A 71 11.87 11.16 -4.66
CA GLY A 71 13.24 10.80 -4.97
C GLY A 71 13.52 10.83 -6.47
N THR A 72 12.72 10.12 -7.26
CA THR A 72 12.83 10.09 -8.72
C THR A 72 12.66 11.47 -9.34
N GLY A 73 11.71 12.27 -8.86
CA GLY A 73 11.52 13.64 -9.31
C GLY A 73 12.74 14.53 -9.00
N SER A 74 13.31 14.39 -7.79
CA SER A 74 14.50 15.15 -7.39
C SER A 74 15.72 14.79 -8.24
N VAL A 75 15.95 13.50 -8.50
CA VAL A 75 17.05 13.00 -9.32
C VAL A 75 16.89 13.49 -10.75
N THR A 76 15.70 13.36 -11.33
CA THR A 76 15.41 13.83 -12.69
C THR A 76 15.67 15.33 -12.83
N ARG A 77 15.25 16.12 -11.84
CA ARG A 77 15.49 17.57 -11.82
C ARG A 77 16.98 17.92 -11.70
N LEU A 78 17.71 17.18 -10.87
CA LEU A 78 19.15 17.37 -10.67
C LEU A 78 19.94 16.98 -11.94
N LEU A 79 19.58 15.86 -12.59
CA LEU A 79 20.13 15.46 -13.88
C LEU A 79 19.83 16.51 -14.96
N GLY A 80 18.59 17.00 -15.04
CA GLY A 80 18.23 18.06 -15.98
C GLY A 80 18.99 19.37 -15.73
N ALA A 81 19.27 19.71 -14.46
CA ALA A 81 20.11 20.85 -14.10
C ALA A 81 21.58 20.63 -14.47
N ALA A 82 22.11 19.42 -14.25
CA ALA A 82 23.46 19.04 -14.64
C ALA A 82 23.63 19.07 -16.17
N VAL A 83 22.67 18.55 -16.92
CA VAL A 83 22.65 18.64 -18.40
C VAL A 83 22.61 20.09 -18.85
N ARG A 84 21.75 20.93 -18.25
CA ARG A 84 21.75 22.39 -18.54
C ARG A 84 23.09 23.05 -18.23
N ARG A 85 23.76 22.66 -17.15
CA ARG A 85 25.10 23.16 -16.80
C ARG A 85 26.15 22.71 -17.83
N ALA A 86 26.02 21.49 -18.34
CA ALA A 86 26.91 20.91 -19.34
C ALA A 86 26.69 21.51 -20.75
N GLN A 87 25.55 22.17 -21.01
CA GLN A 87 25.34 22.99 -22.20
C GLN A 87 26.13 24.31 -22.08
N THR A 88 27.45 24.22 -22.11
CA THR A 88 28.38 25.37 -22.02
C THR A 88 28.50 26.16 -23.33
N GLY A 89 27.81 25.75 -24.40
CA GLY A 89 27.89 26.35 -25.73
C GLY A 89 29.20 26.09 -26.47
N ASN A 90 30.13 25.34 -25.87
CA ASN A 90 31.43 25.02 -26.46
C ASN A 90 31.39 23.66 -27.15
N VAL A 91 31.45 23.66 -28.48
CA VAL A 91 31.46 22.45 -29.33
C VAL A 91 32.61 21.49 -28.95
N GLN A 92 33.73 22.01 -28.47
CA GLN A 92 34.88 21.19 -28.07
C GLN A 92 34.56 20.28 -26.89
N THR A 93 33.71 20.72 -25.94
CA THR A 93 33.29 19.89 -24.80
C THR A 93 32.42 18.71 -25.25
N TYR A 94 31.57 18.91 -26.26
CA TYR A 94 30.77 17.83 -26.85
C TYR A 94 31.67 16.81 -27.55
N VAL A 95 32.64 17.27 -28.34
CA VAL A 95 33.58 16.40 -29.06
C VAL A 95 34.46 15.60 -28.10
N SER A 96 34.99 16.25 -27.05
CA SER A 96 35.80 15.55 -26.04
C SER A 96 34.98 14.51 -25.25
N ALA A 97 33.73 14.82 -24.91
CA ALA A 97 32.85 13.89 -24.23
C ALA A 97 32.48 12.68 -25.12
N LEU A 98 32.22 12.93 -26.41
CA LEU A 98 31.96 11.86 -27.39
C LEU A 98 33.17 10.94 -27.58
N LEU A 99 34.37 11.50 -27.73
CA LEU A 99 35.61 10.72 -27.85
C LEU A 99 35.90 9.90 -26.58
N ALA A 100 35.77 10.52 -25.39
CA ALA A 100 35.98 9.80 -24.14
C ALA A 100 34.95 8.67 -23.94
N GLY A 101 33.68 8.94 -24.25
CA GLY A 101 32.60 7.95 -24.16
C GLY A 101 32.77 6.79 -25.14
N SER A 102 33.15 7.06 -26.40
CA SER A 102 33.38 6.00 -27.40
C SER A 102 34.57 5.13 -27.05
N LEU A 103 35.67 5.71 -26.54
CA LEU A 103 36.82 4.95 -26.05
C LEU A 103 36.43 4.03 -24.89
N ALA A 104 35.69 4.56 -23.91
CA ALA A 104 35.24 3.79 -22.75
C ALA A 104 34.35 2.61 -23.14
N LEU A 105 33.40 2.81 -24.07
CA LEU A 105 32.54 1.76 -24.59
C LEU A 105 33.32 0.70 -25.39
N ALA A 106 34.29 1.12 -26.20
CA ALA A 106 35.15 0.19 -26.92
C ALA A 106 35.95 -0.70 -25.97
N ILE A 107 36.54 -0.12 -24.92
CA ILE A 107 37.26 -0.87 -23.88
C ILE A 107 36.31 -1.84 -23.17
N ALA A 108 35.14 -1.37 -22.75
CA ALA A 108 34.15 -2.20 -22.07
C ALA A 108 33.69 -3.38 -22.95
N ALA A 109 33.44 -3.14 -24.24
CA ALA A 109 33.06 -4.18 -25.19
C ALA A 109 34.19 -5.21 -25.40
N VAL A 110 35.44 -4.75 -25.51
CA VAL A 110 36.61 -5.64 -25.63
C VAL A 110 36.79 -6.47 -24.37
N VAL A 111 36.70 -5.86 -23.18
CA VAL A 111 36.78 -6.59 -21.91
C VAL A 111 35.65 -7.62 -21.81
N PHE A 112 34.42 -7.22 -22.12
CA PHE A 112 33.27 -8.12 -22.10
C PHE A 112 33.43 -9.28 -23.10
N ALA A 113 33.88 -9.00 -24.32
CA ALA A 113 34.16 -10.02 -25.32
C ALA A 113 35.27 -10.99 -24.87
N ASN A 114 36.35 -10.48 -24.27
CA ASN A 114 37.43 -11.31 -23.74
C ASN A 114 36.98 -12.19 -22.56
N VAL A 115 36.13 -11.66 -21.67
CA VAL A 115 35.57 -12.43 -20.55
C VAL A 115 34.67 -13.57 -21.07
N ASN A 116 33.83 -13.30 -22.07
CA ASN A 116 32.94 -14.33 -22.66
C ASN A 116 33.66 -15.30 -23.60
N ALA A 117 34.81 -14.92 -24.16
CA ALA A 117 35.62 -15.80 -25.00
C ALA A 117 36.55 -16.72 -24.17
N GLY A 118 36.78 -16.37 -22.90
CA GLY A 118 37.59 -17.15 -21.96
C GLY A 118 36.79 -18.11 -21.06
N SER A 119 35.46 -18.16 -21.21
CA SER A 119 34.54 -19.11 -20.57
C SER A 119 34.13 -20.22 -21.54
#